data_AF-A0A2Y9IH31-F1
#
_entry.id   AF-A0A2Y9IH31-F1
#
_cell.length_a   1.000
_cell.length_b   1.000
_cell.length_c   1.000
_cell.angle_alpha   90.00
_cell.angle_beta   90.00
_cell.angle_gamma   90.00
#
_symmetry.space_group_name_H-M   'P 1'
#
loop_
_entity.id
_entity.type
_entity.pdbx_description
1 polymer ?
#
loop_
_entity_poly.entity_id
_entity_poly.type
_entity_poly.pdbx_seq_one_letter_code
_entity_poly.pdbx_strand_id
1 'polypeptide(L)'
;MYKVDLSPDPKEVAAIEARRNREKERQSRFFNVRTRVMGVDVKALNSQVEERKLREATEQSKEAAYGTYQEQYDLVAQMLEKEEAERTRRLNKKVQEFREQKQQLKNRQKYDLWDPGRLWMEFPAYLGPSDPPCGPASLQYFAGEDLERAMCLKMQQEQFRYSLERQLQEQQQVQDDEKCADMLNDQLRLAMDMRAAQLAKLEESCRVAMMSAMANANKAQAELSEFYNLYQSTYGPVPPTVQHQQPLNPRCSSLSPPSSSS
;
A
#
# COMPACT_ATOMS: atom_id res chain seq x y z
N MET A 1 -50.78 58.18 -152.71
CA MET A 1 -50.20 57.28 -151.68
C MET A 1 -50.54 57.87 -150.32
N TYR A 2 -51.67 57.45 -149.73
CA TYR A 2 -52.08 57.90 -148.40
C TYR A 2 -51.14 57.25 -147.37
N LYS A 3 -50.48 58.07 -146.54
CA LYS A 3 -49.73 57.57 -145.38
C LYS A 3 -50.77 57.16 -144.32
N VAL A 4 -50.80 55.87 -144.03
CA VAL A 4 -51.63 55.30 -142.96
C VAL A 4 -50.83 55.46 -141.68
N ASP A 5 -51.10 56.54 -140.94
CA ASP A 5 -50.59 56.69 -139.59
C ASP A 5 -51.36 55.71 -138.69
N LEU A 6 -50.77 54.53 -138.42
CA LEU A 6 -51.27 53.65 -137.37
C LEU A 6 -51.14 54.38 -136.04
N SER A 7 -52.26 54.49 -135.31
CA SER A 7 -52.28 55.04 -133.96
C SER A 7 -51.24 54.30 -133.11
N PRO A 8 -50.27 55.01 -132.50
CA PRO A 8 -49.18 54.37 -131.77
C PRO A 8 -49.72 53.59 -130.57
N ASP A 9 -49.16 52.40 -130.32
CA ASP A 9 -49.56 51.54 -129.20
C ASP A 9 -49.30 52.28 -127.87
N PRO A 10 -50.31 52.47 -127.01
CA PRO A 10 -50.17 53.19 -125.74
C PRO A 10 -49.04 52.65 -124.84
N LYS A 11 -48.69 51.36 -124.95
CA LYS A 11 -47.56 50.78 -124.19
C LYS A 11 -46.21 51.25 -124.72
N GLU A 12 -46.06 51.38 -126.04
CA GLU A 12 -44.82 51.85 -126.67
C GLU A 12 -44.60 53.34 -126.38
N VAL A 13 -45.67 54.14 -126.44
CA VAL A 13 -45.62 55.55 -126.07
C VAL A 13 -45.21 55.73 -124.61
N ALA A 14 -45.80 54.98 -123.68
CA ALA A 14 -45.43 55.03 -122.26
C ALA A 14 -43.97 54.59 -122.00
N ALA A 15 -43.48 53.57 -122.72
CA ALA A 15 -42.09 53.12 -122.60
C ALA A 15 -41.09 54.16 -123.15
N ILE A 16 -41.41 54.80 -124.27
CA ILE A 16 -40.61 55.88 -124.87
C ILE A 16 -40.58 57.10 -123.93
N GLU A 17 -41.72 57.48 -123.35
CA GLU A 17 -41.80 58.57 -122.39
C GLU A 17 -41.05 58.26 -121.09
N ALA A 18 -41.16 57.05 -120.55
CA ALA A 18 -40.39 56.62 -119.38
C ALA A 18 -38.88 56.65 -119.65
N ARG A 19 -38.43 56.24 -120.85
CA ARG A 19 -37.02 56.34 -121.26
C ARG A 19 -36.58 57.80 -121.39
N ARG A 20 -37.38 58.67 -122.00
CA ARG A 20 -37.11 60.11 -122.10
C ARG A 20 -37.04 60.76 -120.72
N ASN A 21 -37.91 60.39 -119.79
CA ASN A 21 -37.92 60.92 -118.42
C ASN A 21 -36.69 60.46 -117.62
N ARG A 22 -36.29 59.19 -117.71
CA ARG A 22 -35.04 58.69 -117.10
C ARG A 22 -33.80 59.40 -117.66
N GLU A 23 -33.73 59.64 -118.97
CA GLU A 23 -32.61 60.36 -119.57
C GLU A 23 -32.59 61.83 -119.12
N LYS A 24 -33.75 62.49 -118.99
CA LYS A 24 -33.85 63.84 -118.41
C LYS A 24 -33.37 63.89 -116.96
N GLU A 25 -33.75 62.91 -116.14
CA GLU A 25 -33.27 62.77 -114.75
C GLU A 25 -31.78 62.47 -114.66
N ARG A 26 -31.22 61.73 -115.63
CA ARG A 26 -29.77 61.49 -115.73
C ARG A 26 -29.02 62.76 -116.13
N GLN A 27 -29.51 63.46 -117.14
CA GLN A 27 -28.93 64.71 -117.62
C GLN A 27 -28.94 65.79 -116.52
N SER A 28 -30.05 65.93 -115.79
CA SER A 28 -30.14 66.90 -114.69
C SER A 28 -29.12 66.64 -113.56
N ARG A 29 -28.76 65.37 -113.31
CA ARG A 29 -27.69 64.98 -112.37
C ARG A 29 -26.28 65.22 -112.93
N PHE A 30 -26.06 64.93 -114.22
CA PHE A 30 -24.72 64.99 -114.82
C PHE A 30 -24.27 66.42 -115.15
N PHE A 31 -25.19 67.27 -115.62
CA PHE A 31 -24.91 68.66 -115.98
C PHE A 31 -24.82 69.60 -114.77
N ASN A 32 -25.40 69.23 -113.61
CA ASN A 32 -25.25 69.98 -112.38
C ASN A 32 -23.94 69.62 -111.65
N VAL A 33 -22.92 70.47 -111.77
CA VAL A 33 -21.58 70.25 -111.21
C VAL A 33 -21.60 70.04 -109.68
N ARG A 34 -22.47 70.76 -108.96
CA ARG A 34 -22.55 70.67 -107.49
C ARG A 34 -23.11 69.32 -107.04
N THR A 35 -24.15 68.82 -107.71
CA THR A 35 -24.72 67.50 -107.44
C THR A 35 -23.75 66.38 -107.82
N ARG A 36 -22.92 66.56 -108.85
CA ARG A 36 -21.92 65.57 -109.27
C ARG A 36 -20.75 65.44 -108.29
N VAL A 37 -20.28 66.55 -107.71
CA VAL A 37 -19.10 66.56 -106.81
C VAL A 37 -19.49 66.32 -105.35
N MET A 38 -20.63 66.85 -104.88
CA MET A 38 -21.04 66.81 -103.46
C MET A 38 -22.49 66.33 -103.24
N GLY A 39 -23.13 65.72 -104.23
CA GLY A 39 -24.49 65.23 -104.09
C GLY A 39 -24.57 64.08 -103.10
N VAL A 40 -25.23 64.32 -101.97
CA VAL A 40 -25.51 63.31 -100.95
C VAL A 40 -27.02 63.27 -100.73
N ASP A 41 -27.58 62.06 -100.62
CA ASP A 41 -29.00 61.89 -100.29
C ASP A 41 -29.21 62.11 -98.78
N VAL A 42 -29.40 63.37 -98.41
CA VAL A 42 -29.63 63.78 -97.02
C VAL A 42 -30.89 63.12 -96.44
N LYS A 43 -31.91 62.85 -97.26
CA LYS A 43 -33.15 62.21 -96.79
C LYS A 43 -32.88 60.77 -96.39
N ALA A 44 -32.20 60.00 -97.24
CA ALA A 44 -31.83 58.62 -96.93
C ALA A 44 -30.90 58.52 -95.72
N LEU A 45 -29.91 59.43 -95.59
CA LEU A 45 -29.03 59.47 -94.42
C LEU A 45 -29.78 59.79 -93.13
N ASN A 46 -30.70 60.76 -93.16
CA ASN A 46 -31.53 61.07 -91.99
C ASN A 46 -32.38 59.86 -91.58
N SER A 47 -32.99 59.15 -92.54
CA SER A 47 -33.73 57.91 -92.26
C SER A 47 -32.85 56.83 -91.62
N GLN A 48 -31.60 56.66 -92.08
CA GLN A 48 -30.66 55.71 -91.48
C GLN A 48 -30.23 56.09 -90.05
N VAL A 49 -30.06 57.39 -89.78
CA VAL A 49 -29.74 57.90 -88.45
C VAL A 49 -30.90 57.65 -87.48
N GLU A 50 -32.14 57.93 -87.90
CA GLU A 50 -33.33 57.67 -87.07
C GLU A 50 -33.53 56.17 -86.81
N GLU A 51 -33.31 55.30 -87.80
CA GLU A 51 -33.35 53.85 -87.62
C GLU A 51 -32.30 53.38 -86.60
N ARG A 52 -31.07 53.92 -86.67
CA ARG A 52 -30.02 53.60 -85.70
C ARG A 52 -30.39 54.04 -84.30
N LYS A 53 -30.90 55.26 -84.11
CA LYS A 53 -31.37 55.75 -82.80
C LYS A 53 -32.47 54.86 -82.24
N LEU A 54 -33.41 54.41 -83.08
CA LEU A 54 -34.47 53.50 -82.66
C LEU A 54 -33.88 52.17 -82.19
N ARG A 55 -32.92 51.61 -82.94
CA ARG A 55 -32.22 50.37 -82.54
C ARG A 55 -31.48 50.54 -81.21
N GLU A 56 -30.67 51.58 -81.08
CA GLU A 56 -29.94 51.90 -79.84
C GLU A 56 -30.90 52.07 -78.64
N ALA A 57 -32.02 52.77 -78.82
CA ALA A 57 -33.02 52.93 -77.76
C ALA A 57 -33.67 51.59 -77.38
N THR A 58 -33.95 50.71 -78.35
CA THR A 58 -34.49 49.37 -78.05
C THR A 58 -33.46 48.48 -77.35
N GLU A 59 -32.18 48.60 -77.68
CA GLU A 59 -31.10 47.87 -77.01
C GLU A 59 -30.91 48.38 -75.57
N GLN A 60 -30.87 49.69 -75.36
CA GLN A 60 -30.81 50.29 -74.02
C GLN A 60 -32.00 49.88 -73.15
N SER A 61 -33.21 49.86 -73.71
CA SER A 61 -34.39 49.39 -72.97
C SER A 61 -34.29 47.90 -72.58
N LYS A 62 -33.68 47.06 -73.43
CA LYS A 62 -33.45 45.64 -73.12
C LYS A 62 -32.38 45.48 -72.05
N GLU A 63 -31.26 46.19 -72.20
CA GLU A 63 -30.17 46.17 -71.21
C GLU A 63 -30.65 46.64 -69.84
N ALA A 64 -31.45 47.71 -69.78
CA ALA A 64 -32.05 48.18 -68.54
C ALA A 64 -32.97 47.11 -67.90
N ALA A 65 -33.77 46.41 -68.71
CA ALA A 65 -34.58 45.30 -68.23
C ALA A 65 -33.71 44.15 -67.68
N TYR A 66 -32.65 43.76 -68.39
CA TYR A 66 -31.71 42.74 -67.90
C TYR A 66 -30.98 43.17 -66.63
N GLY A 67 -30.60 44.43 -66.50
CA GLY A 67 -30.00 44.98 -65.27
C GLY A 67 -30.92 44.80 -64.08
N THR A 68 -32.21 45.13 -64.21
CA THR A 68 -33.18 44.92 -63.13
C THR A 68 -33.38 43.44 -62.77
N TYR A 69 -33.34 42.53 -63.74
CA TYR A 69 -33.37 41.10 -63.45
C TYR A 69 -32.11 40.61 -62.72
N GLN A 70 -30.93 41.10 -63.09
CA GLN A 70 -29.68 40.77 -62.40
C GLN A 70 -29.73 41.17 -60.93
N GLU A 71 -30.17 42.40 -60.64
CA GLU A 71 -30.33 42.86 -59.25
C GLU A 71 -31.27 41.96 -58.44
N GLN A 72 -32.37 41.50 -59.05
CA GLN A 72 -33.29 40.55 -58.41
C GLN A 72 -32.63 39.20 -58.14
N TYR A 73 -31.88 38.66 -59.10
CA TYR A 73 -31.18 37.38 -58.93
C TYR A 73 -30.07 37.47 -57.87
N ASP A 74 -29.31 38.56 -57.86
CA ASP A 74 -28.27 38.80 -56.86
C ASP A 74 -28.85 38.88 -55.44
N LEU A 75 -30.01 39.54 -55.29
CA LEU A 75 -30.72 39.59 -54.01
C LEU A 75 -31.16 38.19 -53.55
N VAL A 76 -31.71 37.38 -54.45
CA VAL A 76 -32.10 35.99 -54.15
C VAL A 76 -30.89 35.15 -53.78
N ALA A 77 -29.77 35.29 -54.48
CA ALA A 77 -28.53 34.57 -54.19
C ALA A 77 -28.00 34.90 -52.78
N GLN A 78 -27.96 36.19 -52.41
CA GLN A 78 -27.55 36.63 -51.07
C GLN A 78 -28.48 36.10 -49.96
N MET A 79 -29.78 36.03 -50.23
CA MET A 79 -30.73 35.45 -49.27
C MET A 79 -30.49 33.96 -49.04
N LEU A 80 -30.28 33.20 -50.12
CA LEU A 80 -29.99 31.76 -50.04
C LEU A 80 -28.68 31.49 -49.29
N GLU A 81 -27.64 32.25 -49.57
CA GLU A 81 -26.35 32.13 -48.87
C GLU A 81 -26.50 32.37 -47.36
N LYS A 82 -27.27 33.40 -46.96
CA LYS A 82 -27.57 33.66 -45.54
C LYS A 82 -28.34 32.51 -44.90
N GLU A 83 -29.34 31.96 -45.58
CA GLU A 83 -30.08 30.81 -45.07
C GLU A 83 -29.18 29.58 -44.88
N GLU A 84 -28.30 29.29 -45.84
CA GLU A 84 -27.36 28.18 -45.74
C GLU A 84 -26.35 28.40 -44.61
N ALA A 85 -25.83 29.61 -44.46
CA ALA A 85 -24.95 29.98 -43.35
C ALA A 85 -25.65 29.82 -41.98
N GLU A 86 -26.93 30.18 -41.88
CA GLU A 86 -27.70 29.95 -40.66
C GLU A 86 -27.95 28.46 -40.40
N ARG A 87 -28.28 27.68 -41.43
CA ARG A 87 -28.50 26.22 -41.30
C ARG A 87 -27.22 25.52 -40.83
N THR A 88 -26.08 25.83 -41.43
CA THR A 88 -24.78 25.28 -41.03
C THR A 88 -24.41 25.70 -39.61
N ARG A 89 -24.63 26.97 -39.23
CA ARG A 89 -24.43 27.44 -37.85
C ARG A 89 -25.31 26.70 -36.85
N ARG A 90 -26.60 26.51 -37.14
CA ARG A 90 -27.53 25.75 -36.28
C ARG A 90 -27.10 24.30 -36.13
N LEU A 91 -26.67 23.66 -37.22
CA LEU A 91 -26.17 22.29 -37.20
C LEU A 91 -24.90 22.17 -36.35
N ASN A 92 -23.92 23.04 -36.57
CA ASN A 92 -22.66 23.06 -35.82
C ASN A 92 -22.91 23.28 -34.33
N LYS A 93 -23.86 24.17 -33.98
CA LYS A 93 -24.26 24.39 -32.59
C LYS A 93 -24.82 23.10 -31.96
N LYS A 94 -25.72 22.40 -32.64
CA LYS A 94 -26.27 21.13 -32.15
C LYS A 94 -25.21 20.04 -32.00
N VAL A 95 -24.26 19.95 -32.93
CA VAL A 95 -23.12 19.02 -32.85
C VAL A 95 -22.27 19.34 -31.62
N GLN A 96 -22.00 20.62 -31.38
CA GLN A 96 -21.23 21.06 -30.22
C GLN A 96 -21.95 20.78 -28.91
N GLU A 97 -23.24 21.12 -28.82
CA GLU A 97 -24.10 20.78 -27.67
C GLU A 97 -24.12 19.26 -27.41
N PHE A 98 -24.16 18.44 -28.46
CA PHE A 98 -24.10 16.97 -28.32
C PHE A 98 -22.74 16.50 -27.80
N ARG A 99 -21.64 17.05 -28.30
CA ARG A 99 -20.29 16.75 -27.80
C ARG A 99 -20.17 17.09 -26.31
N GLU A 100 -20.65 18.28 -25.94
CA GLU A 100 -20.64 18.75 -24.56
C GLU A 100 -21.55 17.95 -23.64
N GLN A 101 -22.68 17.43 -24.12
CA GLN A 101 -23.59 16.66 -23.26
C GLN A 101 -23.19 15.18 -23.15
N LYS A 102 -22.86 14.56 -24.29
CA LYS A 102 -22.74 13.10 -24.39
C LYS A 102 -21.30 12.61 -24.52
N GLN A 103 -20.39 13.43 -25.05
CA GLN A 103 -18.99 13.05 -25.30
C GLN A 103 -18.01 13.66 -24.29
N GLN A 104 -18.51 14.07 -23.11
CA GLN A 104 -17.61 14.49 -22.04
C GLN A 104 -16.69 13.34 -21.63
N LEU A 105 -15.45 13.68 -21.32
CA LEU A 105 -14.45 12.72 -20.86
C LEU A 105 -14.94 11.94 -19.62
N LYS A 106 -15.63 12.63 -18.71
CA LYS A 106 -16.24 12.08 -17.50
C LYS A 106 -17.25 10.96 -17.78
N ASN A 107 -17.93 11.01 -18.92
CA ASN A 107 -18.96 10.04 -19.30
C ASN A 107 -18.37 8.80 -20.01
N ARG A 108 -17.04 8.70 -20.12
CA ARG A 108 -16.37 7.56 -20.77
C ARG A 108 -16.40 6.35 -19.83
N GLN A 109 -16.76 5.18 -20.36
CA GLN A 109 -16.82 3.93 -19.58
C GLN A 109 -15.50 3.55 -18.89
N LYS A 110 -14.36 4.00 -19.43
CA LYS A 110 -13.02 3.77 -18.87
C LYS A 110 -12.45 5.01 -18.19
N TYR A 111 -13.26 6.04 -17.91
CA TYR A 111 -12.78 7.28 -17.28
C TYR A 111 -12.07 6.99 -15.96
N ASP A 112 -12.65 6.10 -15.14
CA ASP A 112 -12.09 5.70 -13.84
C ASP A 112 -10.66 5.17 -13.94
N LEU A 113 -10.24 4.62 -15.08
CA LEU A 113 -8.87 4.13 -15.31
C LEU A 113 -7.90 5.28 -15.66
N TRP A 114 -8.40 6.32 -16.31
CA TRP A 114 -7.63 7.48 -16.78
C TRP A 114 -7.70 8.67 -15.83
N ASP A 115 -8.49 8.59 -14.75
CA ASP A 115 -8.65 9.66 -13.79
C ASP A 115 -7.32 9.90 -13.04
N PRO A 116 -6.68 11.08 -13.16
CA PRO A 116 -5.48 11.39 -12.41
C PRO A 116 -5.70 11.37 -10.88
N GLY A 117 -6.95 11.55 -10.43
CA GLY A 117 -7.33 11.44 -9.02
C GLY A 117 -7.44 9.99 -8.50
N ARG A 118 -7.41 8.99 -9.39
CA ARG A 118 -7.65 7.58 -9.05
C ARG A 118 -6.74 7.07 -7.95
N LEU A 119 -5.43 7.35 -8.05
CA LEU A 119 -4.44 6.91 -7.06
C LEU A 119 -4.67 7.51 -5.67
N TRP A 120 -5.28 8.69 -5.60
CA TRP A 120 -5.59 9.37 -4.34
C TRP A 120 -6.91 8.90 -3.72
N MET A 121 -7.81 8.36 -4.55
CA MET A 121 -9.11 7.82 -4.14
C MET A 121 -9.06 6.30 -3.89
N GLU A 122 -8.01 5.62 -4.37
CA GLU A 122 -7.81 4.20 -4.12
C GLU A 122 -7.50 3.96 -2.64
N PHE A 123 -8.35 3.17 -2.00
CA PHE A 123 -8.11 2.69 -0.65
C PHE A 123 -6.93 1.72 -0.66
N PRO A 124 -6.06 1.73 0.37
CA PRO A 124 -5.04 0.71 0.54
C PRO A 124 -5.68 -0.68 0.48
N ALA A 125 -5.00 -1.60 -0.19
CA ALA A 125 -5.46 -2.98 -0.36
C ALA A 125 -5.65 -3.71 0.98
N TYR A 126 -4.95 -3.27 2.02
CA TYR A 126 -5.09 -3.72 3.40
C TYR A 126 -4.97 -2.50 4.32
N LEU A 127 -6.05 -2.17 5.03
CA LEU A 127 -6.14 -0.99 5.90
C LEU A 127 -5.88 -1.36 7.37
N GLY A 128 -6.05 -2.63 7.75
CA GLY A 128 -5.56 -3.20 9.01
C GLY A 128 -6.34 -4.43 9.48
N PRO A 129 -6.07 -4.90 10.71
CA PRO A 129 -6.69 -6.11 11.27
C PRO A 129 -8.20 -5.96 11.59
N SER A 130 -8.77 -4.76 11.45
CA SER A 130 -10.19 -4.47 11.72
C SER A 130 -11.09 -4.61 10.50
N ASP A 131 -10.53 -4.79 9.30
CA ASP A 131 -11.30 -4.93 8.07
C ASP A 131 -11.80 -6.37 7.87
N PRO A 132 -12.89 -6.58 7.09
CA PRO A 132 -13.33 -7.92 6.72
C PRO A 132 -12.15 -8.71 6.13
N PRO A 133 -11.85 -9.92 6.64
CA PRO A 133 -10.67 -10.65 6.22
C PRO A 133 -10.73 -10.92 4.72
N CYS A 134 -9.73 -10.43 4.01
CA CYS A 134 -9.55 -10.74 2.60
C CYS A 134 -9.39 -12.26 2.46
N GLY A 135 -10.17 -12.88 1.59
CA GLY A 135 -10.12 -14.34 1.41
C GLY A 135 -8.74 -14.81 0.93
N PRO A 136 -8.41 -16.11 1.04
CA PRO A 136 -7.08 -16.64 0.71
C PRO A 136 -6.66 -16.42 -0.75
N ALA A 137 -7.62 -16.23 -1.66
CA ALA A 137 -7.35 -15.92 -3.06
C ALA A 137 -6.78 -14.49 -3.28
N SER A 138 -6.98 -13.56 -2.33
CA SER A 138 -6.46 -12.19 -2.47
C SER A 138 -4.95 -12.12 -2.28
N LEU A 139 -4.35 -13.12 -1.62
CA LEU A 139 -2.92 -13.15 -1.25
C LEU A 139 -2.45 -11.91 -0.48
N GLN A 140 -3.37 -11.18 0.17
CA GLN A 140 -3.06 -9.98 0.97
C GLN A 140 -2.76 -10.30 2.43
N TYR A 141 -3.22 -11.46 2.91
CA TYR A 141 -3.01 -11.94 4.28
C TYR A 141 -2.54 -13.38 4.23
N PHE A 142 -1.42 -13.67 4.90
CA PHE A 142 -0.88 -15.01 5.01
C PHE A 142 -0.89 -15.46 6.48
N ALA A 143 -1.47 -16.62 6.75
CA ALA A 143 -1.50 -17.19 8.11
C ALA A 143 -0.10 -17.49 8.69
N GLY A 144 0.94 -17.55 7.85
CA GLY A 144 2.32 -17.70 8.30
C GLY A 144 2.98 -16.40 8.77
N GLU A 145 2.37 -15.23 8.51
CA GLU A 145 2.84 -13.95 9.01
C GLU A 145 2.39 -13.79 10.47
N ASP A 146 3.22 -14.31 11.38
CA ASP A 146 2.98 -14.22 12.82
C ASP A 146 3.30 -12.81 13.34
N LEU A 147 2.31 -11.93 13.29
CA LEU A 147 2.37 -10.57 13.86
C LEU A 147 2.58 -10.60 15.38
N GLU A 148 2.16 -11.69 16.04
CA GLU A 148 2.22 -11.86 17.50
C GLU A 148 3.52 -12.55 17.95
N ARG A 149 4.41 -12.93 17.03
CA ARG A 149 5.68 -13.60 17.32
C ARG A 149 6.49 -12.92 18.40
N ALA A 150 6.54 -11.58 18.37
CA ALA A 150 7.24 -10.79 19.37
C ALA A 150 6.63 -10.92 20.78
N MET A 151 5.29 -10.97 20.87
CA MET A 151 4.57 -11.19 22.12
C MET A 151 4.79 -12.62 22.63
N CYS A 152 4.68 -13.62 21.75
CA CYS A 152 4.94 -15.03 22.07
C CYS A 152 6.36 -15.24 22.62
N LEU A 153 7.38 -14.64 21.98
CA LEU A 153 8.77 -14.73 22.44
C LEU A 153 8.98 -14.07 23.81
N LYS A 154 8.35 -12.91 24.06
CA LYS A 154 8.40 -12.26 25.37
C LYS A 154 7.79 -13.16 26.46
N MET A 155 6.60 -13.71 26.19
CA MET A 155 5.95 -14.62 27.12
C MET A 155 6.82 -15.85 27.40
N GLN A 156 7.43 -16.44 26.36
CA GLN A 156 8.35 -17.57 26.55
C GLN A 156 9.58 -17.19 27.40
N GLN A 157 10.17 -16.02 27.17
CA GLN A 157 11.29 -15.53 27.96
C GLN A 157 10.91 -15.32 29.43
N GLU A 158 9.73 -14.76 29.69
CA GLU A 158 9.21 -14.58 31.05
C GLU A 158 8.98 -15.91 31.76
N GLN A 159 8.41 -16.90 31.06
CA GLN A 159 8.25 -18.26 31.59
C GLN A 159 9.60 -18.90 31.93
N PHE A 160 10.60 -18.72 31.07
CA PHE A 160 11.95 -19.25 31.31
C PHE A 160 12.62 -18.57 32.50
N ARG A 161 12.54 -17.24 32.58
CA ARG A 161 13.06 -16.46 33.72
C ARG A 161 12.42 -16.92 35.03
N TYR A 162 11.09 -17.00 35.06
CA TYR A 162 10.36 -17.43 36.25
C TYR A 162 10.76 -18.85 36.69
N SER A 163 10.97 -19.76 35.74
CA SER A 163 11.43 -21.12 36.02
C SER A 163 12.84 -21.15 36.63
N LEU A 164 13.76 -20.33 36.11
CA LEU A 164 15.12 -20.21 36.66
C LEU A 164 15.15 -19.58 38.06
N GLU A 165 14.37 -18.52 38.27
CA GLU A 165 14.25 -17.87 39.58
C GLU A 165 13.75 -18.85 40.65
N ARG A 166 12.75 -19.68 40.31
CA ARG A 166 12.28 -20.75 41.19
C ARG A 166 13.38 -21.75 41.53
N GLN A 167 14.13 -22.22 40.54
CA GLN A 167 15.23 -23.17 40.76
C GLN A 167 16.33 -22.59 41.67
N LEU A 168 16.68 -21.31 41.49
CA LEU A 168 17.64 -20.64 42.36
C LEU A 168 17.12 -20.52 43.80
N GLN A 169 15.83 -20.20 43.96
CA GLN A 169 15.20 -20.12 45.27
C GLN A 169 15.19 -21.49 45.97
N GLU A 170 14.85 -22.56 45.24
CA GLU A 170 14.88 -23.94 45.75
C GLU A 170 16.31 -24.33 46.17
N GLN A 171 17.33 -24.02 45.37
CA GLN A 171 18.72 -24.28 45.73
C GLN A 171 19.17 -23.48 46.96
N GLN A 172 18.76 -22.21 47.06
CA GLN A 172 19.07 -21.38 48.22
C GLN A 172 18.44 -21.94 49.50
N GLN A 173 17.18 -22.38 49.41
CA GLN A 173 16.48 -23.05 50.52
C GLN A 173 17.23 -24.31 50.97
N VAL A 174 17.63 -25.17 50.03
CA VAL A 174 18.42 -26.37 50.33
C VAL A 174 19.74 -26.02 51.02
N GLN A 175 20.47 -25.01 50.53
CA GLN A 175 21.72 -24.58 51.16
C GLN A 175 21.53 -24.02 52.56
N ASP A 176 20.44 -23.28 52.80
CA ASP A 176 20.16 -22.72 54.11
C ASP A 176 19.68 -23.79 55.10
N ASP A 177 18.92 -24.79 54.63
CA ASP A 177 18.57 -25.98 55.40
C ASP A 177 19.82 -26.82 55.75
N GLU A 178 20.74 -27.00 54.80
CA GLU A 178 22.04 -27.67 55.03
C GLU A 178 22.86 -26.94 56.11
N LYS A 179 23.02 -25.61 56.00
CA LYS A 179 23.71 -24.80 57.02
C LYS A 179 23.05 -24.90 58.39
N CYS A 180 21.71 -24.89 58.44
CA CYS A 180 20.98 -25.05 59.68
C CYS A 180 21.23 -26.44 60.30
N ALA A 181 21.22 -27.49 59.48
CA ALA A 181 21.54 -28.85 59.91
C ALA A 181 22.99 -28.97 60.43
N ASP A 182 23.96 -28.36 59.73
CA ASP A 182 25.37 -28.34 60.14
C ASP A 182 25.56 -27.59 61.47
N MET A 183 24.96 -26.41 61.63
CA MET A 183 25.01 -25.67 62.91
C MET A 183 24.42 -26.49 64.07
N LEU A 184 23.31 -27.19 63.84
CA LEU A 184 22.71 -28.07 64.86
C LEU A 184 23.63 -29.26 65.17
N ASN A 185 24.31 -29.82 64.17
CA ASN A 185 25.28 -30.89 64.35
C ASN A 185 26.47 -30.42 65.19
N ASP A 186 27.01 -29.25 64.89
CA ASP A 186 28.12 -28.64 65.64
C ASP A 186 27.73 -28.35 67.09
N GLN A 187 26.52 -27.81 67.33
CA GLN A 187 25.99 -27.62 68.69
C GLN A 187 25.87 -28.95 69.43
N LEU A 188 25.39 -30.00 68.76
CA LEU A 188 25.28 -31.33 69.34
C LEU A 188 26.65 -31.91 69.69
N ARG A 189 27.65 -31.76 68.80
CA ARG A 189 29.04 -32.18 69.05
C ARG A 189 29.63 -31.47 70.25
N LEU A 190 29.50 -30.14 70.31
CA LEU A 190 29.96 -29.36 71.46
C LEU A 190 29.30 -29.79 72.77
N ALA A 191 28.00 -30.06 72.76
CA ALA A 191 27.28 -30.57 73.94
C ALA A 191 27.77 -31.96 74.36
N MET A 192 28.05 -32.84 73.39
CA MET A 192 28.64 -34.16 73.65
C MET A 192 30.05 -34.04 74.25
N ASP A 193 30.92 -33.19 73.70
CA ASP A 193 32.27 -32.95 74.21
C ASP A 193 32.25 -32.36 75.62
N MET A 194 31.37 -31.40 75.89
CA MET A 194 31.16 -30.87 77.24
C MET A 194 30.75 -31.96 78.22
N ARG A 195 29.82 -32.84 77.83
CA ARG A 195 29.38 -33.96 78.66
C ARG A 195 30.50 -34.98 78.88
N ALA A 196 31.29 -35.28 77.86
CA ALA A 196 32.46 -36.15 77.97
C ALA A 196 33.50 -35.57 78.94
N ALA A 197 33.79 -34.27 78.85
CA ALA A 197 34.71 -33.60 79.77
C ALA A 197 34.20 -33.59 81.22
N GLN A 198 32.88 -33.41 81.43
CA GLN A 198 32.26 -33.53 82.76
C GLN A 198 32.41 -34.95 83.32
N LEU A 199 32.15 -35.98 82.51
CA LEU A 199 32.31 -37.38 82.91
C LEU A 199 33.78 -37.72 83.22
N ALA A 200 34.74 -37.25 82.43
CA ALA A 200 36.17 -37.45 82.68
C ALA A 200 36.61 -36.82 84.01
N LYS A 201 36.18 -35.58 84.31
CA LYS A 201 36.45 -34.92 85.60
C LYS A 201 35.84 -35.69 86.78
N LEU A 202 34.62 -36.20 86.62
CA LEU A 202 33.98 -37.02 87.65
C LEU A 202 34.74 -38.33 87.87
N GLU A 203 35.16 -39.01 86.80
CA GLU A 203 35.98 -40.23 86.86
C GLU A 203 37.32 -39.98 87.55
N GLU A 204 38.04 -38.91 87.19
CA GLU A 204 39.28 -38.50 87.84
C GLU A 204 39.06 -38.23 89.33
N SER A 205 38.00 -37.50 89.70
CA SER A 205 37.69 -37.23 91.11
C SER A 205 37.38 -38.51 91.89
N CYS A 206 36.66 -39.46 91.29
CA CYS A 206 36.36 -40.77 91.87
C CYS A 206 37.62 -41.61 92.03
N ARG A 207 38.50 -41.63 91.02
CA ARG A 207 39.79 -42.31 91.08
C ARG A 207 40.68 -41.74 92.18
N VAL A 208 40.77 -40.41 92.31
CA VAL A 208 41.53 -39.75 93.38
C VAL A 208 40.95 -40.09 94.76
N ALA A 209 39.62 -40.05 94.92
CA ALA A 209 38.95 -40.42 96.17
C ALA A 209 39.17 -41.90 96.52
N MET A 210 39.14 -42.80 95.53
CA MET A 210 39.44 -44.21 95.73
C MET A 210 40.90 -44.45 96.12
N MET A 211 41.84 -43.75 95.46
CA MET A 211 43.26 -43.81 95.82
C MET A 211 43.53 -43.28 97.23
N SER A 212 42.89 -42.18 97.64
CA SER A 212 43.04 -41.64 99.00
C SER A 212 42.41 -42.55 100.05
N ALA A 213 41.23 -43.12 99.78
CA ALA A 213 40.60 -44.13 100.64
C ALA A 213 41.48 -45.38 100.78
N MET A 214 42.05 -45.88 99.67
CA MET A 214 42.97 -47.01 99.67
C MET A 214 44.27 -46.70 100.43
N ALA A 215 44.84 -45.50 100.25
CA ALA A 215 46.01 -45.07 101.01
C ALA A 215 45.72 -44.99 102.51
N ASN A 216 44.54 -44.50 102.92
CA ASN A 216 44.11 -44.46 104.32
C ASN A 216 43.86 -45.87 104.87
N ALA A 217 43.24 -46.76 104.12
CA ALA A 217 43.06 -48.16 104.51
C ALA A 217 44.41 -48.89 104.64
N ASN A 218 45.35 -48.66 103.73
CA ASN A 218 46.71 -49.18 103.82
C ASN A 218 47.47 -48.64 105.04
N LYS A 219 47.30 -47.35 105.38
CA LYS A 219 47.85 -46.77 106.62
C LYS A 219 47.23 -47.44 107.85
N ALA A 220 45.92 -47.58 107.91
CA ALA A 220 45.24 -48.26 109.01
C ALA A 220 45.64 -49.74 109.10
N GLN A 221 45.85 -50.42 107.97
CA GLN A 221 46.35 -51.79 107.95
C GLN A 221 47.82 -51.86 108.39
N ALA A 222 48.65 -50.88 108.04
CA ALA A 222 50.02 -50.76 108.53
C ALA A 222 50.03 -50.55 110.04
N GLU A 223 49.21 -49.63 110.56
CA GLU A 223 49.03 -49.41 112.01
C GLU A 223 48.52 -50.67 112.71
N LEU A 224 47.55 -51.39 112.14
CA LEU A 224 47.09 -52.68 112.66
C LEU A 224 48.19 -53.75 112.61
N SER A 225 49.01 -53.78 111.56
CA SER A 225 50.13 -54.71 111.44
C SER A 225 51.28 -54.36 112.39
N GLU A 226 51.52 -53.08 112.67
CA GLU A 226 52.42 -52.62 113.72
C GLU A 226 51.88 -53.00 115.09
N PHE A 227 50.56 -52.86 115.30
CA PHE A 227 49.88 -53.34 116.50
C PHE A 227 49.99 -54.87 116.63
N TYR A 228 49.80 -55.62 115.55
CA TYR A 228 49.93 -57.09 115.52
C TYR A 228 51.38 -57.55 115.65
N ASN A 229 52.36 -56.79 115.16
CA ASN A 229 53.79 -57.02 115.36
C ASN A 229 54.20 -56.69 116.81
N LEU A 230 53.63 -55.65 117.42
CA LEU A 230 53.74 -55.41 118.88
C LEU A 230 53.07 -56.53 119.68
N TYR A 231 51.95 -57.07 119.21
CA TYR A 231 51.23 -58.18 119.82
C TYR A 231 51.99 -59.52 119.67
N GLN A 232 52.58 -59.81 118.51
CA GLN A 232 53.47 -60.97 118.28
C GLN A 232 54.81 -60.82 119.00
N SER A 233 55.33 -59.60 119.16
CA SER A 233 56.53 -59.32 119.95
C SER A 233 56.29 -59.45 121.47
N THR A 234 55.04 -59.45 121.93
CA THR A 234 54.69 -59.63 123.34
C THR A 234 54.14 -61.02 123.66
N TYR A 235 53.47 -61.71 122.72
CA TYR A 235 52.97 -63.07 122.92
C TYR A 235 52.96 -63.88 121.61
N GLY A 236 53.91 -64.82 121.48
CA GLY A 236 53.84 -65.88 120.48
C GLY A 236 55.05 -66.83 120.47
N PRO A 237 54.90 -68.13 120.83
CA PRO A 237 55.95 -69.13 120.71
C PRO A 237 55.91 -69.92 119.37
N VAL A 238 57.13 -70.25 118.89
CA VAL A 238 57.66 -71.42 118.12
C VAL A 238 56.79 -72.11 117.02
N PRO A 239 57.35 -72.35 115.80
CA PRO A 239 56.66 -72.97 114.63
C PRO A 239 56.63 -74.51 114.71
N PRO A 240 55.81 -75.26 113.93
CA PRO A 240 56.22 -75.68 112.57
C PRO A 240 55.11 -76.11 111.55
N THR A 241 55.48 -76.13 110.26
CA THR A 241 55.18 -77.08 109.15
C THR A 241 53.78 -77.68 108.83
N VAL A 242 53.62 -78.00 107.52
CA VAL A 242 52.73 -79.02 106.88
C VAL A 242 51.29 -78.53 106.59
N GLN A 243 50.61 -78.72 105.45
CA GLN A 243 50.80 -79.29 104.09
C GLN A 243 49.56 -78.90 103.25
N HIS A 244 49.66 -78.96 101.91
CA HIS A 244 48.65 -79.35 100.89
C HIS A 244 47.20 -78.81 100.96
N GLN A 245 46.58 -78.29 99.89
CA GLN A 245 46.16 -78.89 98.60
C GLN A 245 45.67 -77.72 97.73
N GLN A 246 46.11 -77.53 96.48
CA GLN A 246 45.52 -78.06 95.24
C GLN A 246 44.07 -77.62 94.90
N PRO A 247 43.73 -77.54 93.60
CA PRO A 247 43.05 -76.40 92.95
C PRO A 247 41.60 -76.72 92.56
N LEU A 248 40.87 -75.75 91.99
CA LEU A 248 39.74 -75.97 91.08
C LEU A 248 39.35 -74.66 90.34
N ASN A 249 39.62 -74.64 89.03
CA ASN A 249 38.80 -73.94 88.00
C ASN A 249 37.34 -74.49 88.04
N PRO A 250 36.30 -74.01 87.30
CA PRO A 250 36.34 -73.25 86.02
C PRO A 250 35.17 -72.25 85.78
N ARG A 251 35.14 -71.65 84.56
CA ARG A 251 33.97 -71.32 83.69
C ARG A 251 32.86 -70.42 84.27
N CYS A 252 32.23 -69.48 83.56
CA CYS A 252 31.61 -69.48 82.23
C CYS A 252 30.86 -68.11 82.18
N SER A 253 30.76 -67.32 81.12
CA SER A 253 29.84 -67.47 79.98
C SER A 253 29.59 -66.05 79.44
N SER A 254 29.94 -65.76 78.18
CA SER A 254 29.03 -65.44 77.06
C SER A 254 27.97 -64.35 77.31
N LEU A 255 27.93 -63.35 76.42
CA LEU A 255 26.78 -63.05 75.53
C LEU A 255 26.93 -61.67 74.86
N SER A 256 27.17 -61.66 73.54
CA SER A 256 26.47 -60.73 72.61
C SER A 256 25.00 -61.20 72.51
N PRO A 257 23.98 -60.40 72.11
CA PRO A 257 23.85 -59.73 70.78
C PRO A 257 22.90 -58.47 70.85
N PRO A 258 22.06 -58.09 69.84
CA PRO A 258 22.19 -58.03 68.38
C PRO A 258 21.99 -56.61 67.78
N SER A 259 22.17 -56.53 66.47
CA SER A 259 21.63 -55.56 65.51
C SER A 259 20.10 -55.37 65.56
N SER A 260 19.61 -54.13 65.38
CA SER A 260 18.39 -53.82 64.61
C SER A 260 18.14 -52.32 64.44
N SER A 261 18.03 -51.90 63.16
CA SER A 261 17.09 -50.92 62.58
C SER A 261 16.89 -49.54 63.24
N SER A 262 17.26 -48.47 62.54
CA SER A 262 16.36 -47.70 61.64
C SER A 262 17.17 -46.74 60.77
#